data_AF-H1VY07-F1
#
_entry.id   AF-H1VY07-F1
#
_cell.length_a   1.000
_cell.length_b   1.000
_cell.length_c   1.000
_cell.angle_alpha   90.00
_cell.angle_beta   90.00
_cell.angle_gamma   90.00
#
_symmetry.space_group_name_H-M   'P 1'
#
loop_
_entity.id
_entity.type
_entity.pdbx_description
1 polymer ?
#
loop_
_entity_poly.entity_id
_entity_poly.type
_entity_poly.pdbx_seq_one_letter_code
_entity_poly.pdbx_strand_id
1 'polypeptide(L)'
;IPSSNLGFIDPKATELSLTLAGRDFTIHQSPTVLSSTRAGGTTGAVLWKITPLFATYLSSPESPFSPIFRPTSAVLELGCGISPLTALLLAPRVARYVLTDQPYVSRMIHQNLEANPLPSSSSSSKSFSRRKKTGGGASSSSPSSSSTPGVIAFQPLDWELDTPDPSLTGSSTIRSFDAIVCCDCIYNEALVAPLVSATADLARLRHREREDRAEARDSANNNALLQDHHSSAFSSSPSSHADRSEPCVCIVAQQLRSPDVFEEWARAFHRDFRVWRVPDALLPEGLRIDSGFVVHVGILREAETDF
;
A
#
# COMPACT_ATOMS: atom_id res chain seq x y z
N ILE A 1 -10.82 -27.56 -19.11
CA ILE A 1 -10.43 -27.08 -17.77
C ILE A 1 -11.73 -26.81 -17.02
N PRO A 2 -12.06 -27.56 -15.94
CA PRO A 2 -13.31 -27.29 -15.22
C PRO A 2 -13.21 -25.86 -14.66
N SER A 3 -14.32 -25.12 -14.70
CA SER A 3 -14.43 -23.73 -14.24
C SER A 3 -14.07 -23.61 -12.76
N SER A 4 -12.78 -23.54 -12.47
CA SER A 4 -12.25 -23.30 -11.13
C SER A 4 -12.69 -21.91 -10.69
N ASN A 5 -13.29 -21.85 -9.50
CA ASN A 5 -13.73 -20.64 -8.82
C ASN A 5 -12.70 -19.50 -9.01
N LEU A 6 -13.12 -18.40 -9.65
CA LEU A 6 -12.26 -17.28 -10.13
C LEU A 6 -11.33 -16.70 -9.06
N GLY A 7 -11.55 -17.01 -7.79
CA GLY A 7 -10.73 -16.57 -6.66
C GLY A 7 -11.46 -15.62 -5.74
N PHE A 8 -12.79 -15.47 -5.89
CA PHE A 8 -13.62 -14.61 -5.04
C PHE A 8 -14.18 -15.38 -3.84
N ILE A 9 -14.40 -14.69 -2.71
CA ILE A 9 -15.02 -15.32 -1.52
C ILE A 9 -16.50 -15.62 -1.79
N ASP A 10 -17.28 -14.59 -2.10
CA ASP A 10 -18.64 -14.71 -2.64
C ASP A 10 -18.91 -13.53 -3.59
N PRO A 11 -18.86 -13.73 -4.91
CA PRO A 11 -19.01 -12.65 -5.88
C PRO A 11 -20.47 -12.18 -6.05
N LYS A 12 -21.45 -12.84 -5.42
CA LYS A 12 -22.88 -12.49 -5.51
C LYS A 12 -23.34 -11.67 -4.31
N ALA A 13 -22.67 -11.82 -3.16
CA ALA A 13 -22.98 -11.05 -1.97
C ALA A 13 -22.63 -9.57 -2.17
N THR A 14 -23.51 -8.67 -1.74
CA THR A 14 -23.23 -7.22 -1.71
C THR A 14 -22.45 -6.80 -0.46
N GLU A 15 -22.33 -7.70 0.52
CA GLU A 15 -21.66 -7.48 1.80
C GLU A 15 -21.08 -8.81 2.31
N LEU A 16 -19.89 -8.74 2.90
CA LEU A 16 -19.20 -9.86 3.54
C LEU A 16 -18.84 -9.47 4.97
N SER A 17 -19.09 -10.39 5.92
CA SER A 17 -18.57 -10.29 7.30
C SER A 17 -17.40 -11.23 7.47
N LEU A 18 -16.29 -10.72 7.99
CA LEU A 18 -15.02 -11.45 8.14
C LEU A 18 -14.42 -11.15 9.50
N THR A 19 -13.77 -12.13 10.12
CA THR A 19 -12.96 -11.90 11.34
C THR A 19 -11.50 -12.17 11.01
N LEU A 20 -10.65 -11.14 11.11
CA LEU A 20 -9.21 -11.22 10.82
C LEU A 20 -8.41 -10.66 11.99
N ALA A 21 -7.38 -11.37 12.42
CA ALA A 21 -6.52 -10.99 13.54
C ALA A 21 -7.30 -10.55 14.80
N GLY A 22 -8.43 -11.23 15.09
CA GLY A 22 -9.28 -10.93 16.25
C GLY A 22 -10.17 -9.69 16.13
N ARG A 23 -10.32 -9.12 14.92
CA ARG A 23 -11.19 -7.98 14.62
C ARG A 23 -12.20 -8.35 13.53
N ASP A 24 -13.44 -7.92 13.72
CA ASP A 24 -14.52 -8.08 12.75
C ASP A 24 -14.50 -6.96 11.71
N PHE A 25 -14.77 -7.34 10.47
CA PHE A 25 -14.81 -6.47 9.30
C PHE A 25 -16.07 -6.69 8.49
N THR A 26 -16.62 -5.59 7.98
CA THR A 26 -17.72 -5.58 7.01
C THR A 26 -17.21 -5.03 5.68
N ILE A 27 -17.24 -5.83 4.63
CA ILE A 27 -16.77 -5.45 3.29
C ILE A 27 -17.95 -5.44 2.32
N HIS A 28 -18.33 -4.26 1.87
CA HIS A 28 -19.29 -4.05 0.80
C HIS A 28 -18.65 -4.30 -0.57
N GLN A 29 -19.37 -4.99 -1.44
CA GLN A 29 -18.98 -5.34 -2.80
C GLN A 29 -19.97 -4.78 -3.81
N SER A 30 -19.55 -4.71 -5.08
CA SER A 30 -20.45 -4.34 -6.19
C SER A 30 -20.52 -5.43 -7.26
N PRO A 31 -21.28 -6.52 -7.02
CA PRO A 31 -21.46 -7.60 -8.00
C PRO A 31 -21.92 -7.14 -9.38
N THR A 32 -22.73 -6.08 -9.44
CA THR A 32 -23.24 -5.52 -10.70
C THR A 32 -22.13 -4.90 -11.55
N VAL A 33 -21.15 -4.26 -10.90
CA VAL A 33 -19.96 -3.71 -11.59
C VAL A 33 -19.10 -4.85 -12.13
N LEU A 34 -18.93 -5.95 -11.39
CA LEU A 34 -18.22 -7.14 -11.88
C LEU A 34 -18.84 -7.69 -13.18
N SER A 35 -20.17 -7.65 -13.32
CA SER A 35 -20.87 -8.10 -14.53
C SER A 35 -20.91 -7.10 -15.69
N SER A 36 -20.34 -5.90 -15.52
CA SER A 36 -20.41 -4.84 -16.53
C SER A 36 -19.33 -4.96 -17.60
N THR A 37 -19.61 -4.49 -18.82
CA THR A 37 -18.67 -4.47 -19.96
C THR A 37 -17.79 -3.21 -19.97
N ARG A 38 -17.45 -2.67 -18.79
CA ARG A 38 -16.66 -1.44 -18.67
C ARG A 38 -15.24 -1.66 -19.21
N ALA A 39 -14.72 -0.69 -19.96
CA ALA A 39 -13.30 -0.65 -20.31
C ALA A 39 -12.45 -0.49 -19.02
N GLY A 40 -11.33 -1.22 -18.92
CA GLY A 40 -10.43 -1.19 -17.75
C GLY A 40 -10.58 -2.37 -16.78
N GLY A 41 -11.49 -3.32 -17.03
CA GLY A 41 -11.72 -4.46 -16.14
C GLY A 41 -12.46 -4.07 -14.85
N THR A 42 -13.29 -4.97 -14.33
CA THR A 42 -14.18 -4.70 -13.18
C THR A 42 -13.96 -5.66 -12.02
N THR A 43 -12.88 -6.44 -12.10
CA THR A 43 -12.52 -7.47 -11.14
C THR A 43 -12.17 -6.91 -9.76
N GLY A 44 -11.84 -5.61 -9.67
CA GLY A 44 -11.64 -4.90 -8.41
C GLY A 44 -12.92 -4.71 -7.58
N ALA A 45 -14.11 -4.99 -8.13
CA ALA A 45 -15.40 -4.74 -7.46
C ALA A 45 -15.81 -5.76 -6.38
N VAL A 46 -15.04 -6.84 -6.21
CA VAL A 46 -15.29 -7.93 -5.27
C VAL A 46 -14.03 -8.31 -4.50
N LEU A 47 -14.21 -9.02 -3.38
CA LEU A 47 -13.12 -9.45 -2.51
C LEU A 47 -12.51 -10.77 -2.98
N TRP A 48 -11.21 -10.74 -3.20
CA TRP A 48 -10.40 -11.91 -3.54
C TRP A 48 -10.03 -12.73 -2.31
N LYS A 49 -9.99 -14.05 -2.47
CA LYS A 49 -9.72 -15.04 -1.41
C LYS A 49 -8.35 -14.88 -0.76
N ILE A 50 -7.36 -14.42 -1.52
CA ILE A 50 -6.01 -14.22 -1.00
C ILE A 50 -5.94 -13.01 -0.06
N THR A 51 -6.76 -11.97 -0.27
CA THR A 51 -6.65 -10.70 0.46
C THR A 51 -6.75 -10.87 1.98
N PRO A 52 -7.74 -11.60 2.56
CA PRO A 52 -7.78 -11.79 4.01
C PRO A 52 -6.61 -12.60 4.57
N LEU A 53 -6.15 -13.63 3.83
CA LEU A 53 -5.02 -14.47 4.22
C LEU A 53 -3.73 -13.66 4.24
N PHE A 54 -3.50 -12.90 3.18
CA PHE A 54 -2.32 -12.06 3.03
C PHE A 54 -2.32 -10.88 4.01
N ALA A 55 -3.46 -10.19 4.20
CA ALA A 55 -3.57 -9.10 5.16
C ALA A 55 -3.28 -9.57 6.61
N THR A 56 -3.78 -10.76 6.98
CA THR A 56 -3.48 -11.38 8.29
C THR A 56 -2.01 -11.75 8.42
N TYR A 57 -1.43 -12.38 7.40
CA TYR A 57 -0.01 -12.75 7.39
C TYR A 57 0.92 -11.53 7.43
N LEU A 58 0.62 -10.48 6.67
CA LEU A 58 1.48 -9.30 6.55
C LEU A 58 1.48 -8.44 7.83
N SER A 59 0.35 -8.39 8.53
CA SER A 59 0.20 -7.60 9.77
C SER A 59 0.65 -8.34 11.04
N SER A 60 0.76 -9.66 10.98
CA SER A 60 1.22 -10.50 12.09
C SER A 60 2.62 -10.06 12.58
N PRO A 61 2.85 -10.02 13.91
CA PRO A 61 4.16 -9.71 14.46
C PRO A 61 5.21 -10.78 14.12
N GLU A 62 4.80 -12.02 13.86
CA GLU A 62 5.63 -13.14 13.42
C GLU A 62 5.99 -13.08 11.93
N SER A 63 5.36 -12.20 11.17
CA SER A 63 5.69 -11.99 9.76
C SER A 63 7.15 -11.58 9.59
N PRO A 64 7.91 -12.16 8.63
CA PRO A 64 9.26 -11.70 8.35
C PRO A 64 9.30 -10.23 7.85
N PHE A 65 8.16 -9.68 7.43
CA PHE A 65 8.01 -8.29 7.01
C PHE A 65 7.76 -7.32 8.17
N SER A 66 7.46 -7.82 9.37
CA SER A 66 7.15 -7.05 10.58
C SER A 66 8.17 -5.92 10.86
N PRO A 67 9.50 -6.08 10.67
CA PRO A 67 10.47 -5.01 10.87
C PRO A 67 10.37 -3.83 9.91
N ILE A 68 9.69 -3.97 8.76
CA ILE A 68 9.47 -2.90 7.77
C ILE A 68 8.39 -1.93 8.26
N PHE A 69 7.40 -2.43 9.00
CA PHE A 69 6.24 -1.67 9.45
C PHE A 69 6.48 -1.03 10.81
N ARG A 70 6.98 0.21 10.78
CA ARG A 70 7.33 1.05 11.93
C ARG A 70 6.46 2.31 11.94
N PRO A 71 6.29 3.01 13.08
CA PRO A 71 5.49 4.24 13.15
C PRO A 71 5.95 5.39 12.24
N THR A 72 7.11 5.26 11.58
CA THR A 72 7.65 6.20 10.58
C THR A 72 7.47 5.72 9.14
N SER A 73 7.02 4.48 8.93
CA SER A 73 6.92 3.86 7.61
C SER A 73 5.74 4.40 6.81
N ALA A 74 5.94 4.54 5.51
CA ALA A 74 4.90 4.81 4.52
C ALA A 74 4.79 3.60 3.59
N VAL A 75 3.57 3.09 3.46
CA VAL A 75 3.26 1.91 2.64
C VAL A 75 2.29 2.33 1.54
N LEU A 76 2.46 1.79 0.34
CA LEU A 76 1.50 1.94 -0.75
C LEU A 76 1.00 0.57 -1.21
N GLU A 77 -0.29 0.44 -1.48
CA GLU A 77 -0.91 -0.74 -2.05
C GLU A 77 -1.40 -0.45 -3.47
N LEU A 78 -0.86 -1.19 -4.44
CA LEU A 78 -1.27 -1.17 -5.83
C LEU A 78 -2.44 -2.13 -6.01
N GLY A 79 -3.51 -1.68 -6.67
CA GLY A 79 -4.64 -2.52 -7.02
C GLY A 79 -5.41 -3.00 -5.79
N CYS A 80 -5.75 -2.09 -4.88
CA CYS A 80 -6.44 -2.43 -3.64
C CYS A 80 -7.87 -2.96 -3.84
N GLY A 81 -8.42 -2.80 -5.05
CA GLY A 81 -9.82 -3.06 -5.37
C GLY A 81 -10.73 -2.29 -4.44
N ILE A 82 -11.77 -2.96 -3.94
CA ILE A 82 -12.70 -2.44 -2.93
C ILE A 82 -12.26 -2.69 -1.48
N SER A 83 -11.16 -3.41 -1.24
CA SER A 83 -10.86 -3.97 0.08
C SER A 83 -9.71 -3.25 0.79
N PRO A 84 -9.99 -2.46 1.84
CA PRO A 84 -8.94 -1.81 2.63
C PRO A 84 -8.38 -2.72 3.74
N LEU A 85 -8.54 -4.04 3.68
CA LEU A 85 -8.20 -4.96 4.78
C LEU A 85 -6.73 -4.91 5.17
N THR A 86 -5.82 -4.92 4.18
CA THR A 86 -4.37 -4.81 4.41
C THR A 86 -4.03 -3.49 5.10
N ALA A 87 -4.57 -2.38 4.59
CA ALA A 87 -4.40 -1.05 5.17
C ALA A 87 -4.92 -0.98 6.61
N LEU A 88 -6.11 -1.51 6.88
CA LEU A 88 -6.75 -1.44 8.20
C LEU A 88 -6.01 -2.23 9.28
N LEU A 89 -5.37 -3.35 8.91
CA LEU A 89 -4.57 -4.15 9.84
C LEU A 89 -3.18 -3.56 10.06
N LEU A 90 -2.58 -2.91 9.06
CA LEU A 90 -1.25 -2.30 9.18
C LEU A 90 -1.25 -0.88 9.71
N ALA A 91 -2.33 -0.11 9.52
CA ALA A 91 -2.42 1.29 9.92
C ALA A 91 -1.99 1.59 11.37
N PRO A 92 -2.32 0.76 12.40
CA PRO A 92 -1.85 1.02 13.76
C PRO A 92 -0.32 1.01 13.93
N ARG A 93 0.42 0.48 12.96
CA ARG A 93 1.88 0.27 13.01
C ARG A 93 2.67 1.20 12.11
N VAL A 94 2.03 1.96 11.22
CA VAL A 94 2.71 2.76 10.18
C VAL A 94 2.35 4.24 10.29
N ALA A 95 3.21 5.12 9.79
CA ALA A 95 2.89 6.56 9.68
C ALA A 95 1.78 6.79 8.65
N ARG A 96 1.83 6.01 7.55
CA ARG A 96 0.89 6.15 6.45
C ARG A 96 0.73 4.86 5.66
N TYR A 97 -0.49 4.65 5.17
CA TYR A 97 -0.86 3.63 4.20
C TYR A 97 -1.67 4.28 3.08
N VAL A 98 -1.23 4.13 1.84
CA VAL A 98 -1.88 4.70 0.65
C VAL A 98 -2.46 3.56 -0.18
N LEU A 99 -3.78 3.52 -0.28
CA LEU A 99 -4.52 2.62 -1.16
C LEU A 99 -4.59 3.25 -2.56
N THR A 100 -4.24 2.48 -3.59
CA THR A 100 -4.33 2.93 -4.99
C THR A 100 -5.02 1.92 -5.87
N ASP A 101 -5.83 2.43 -6.79
CA ASP A 101 -6.53 1.66 -7.83
C ASP A 101 -7.12 2.66 -8.84
N GLN A 102 -7.84 2.15 -9.84
CA GLN A 102 -8.59 2.98 -10.77
C GLN A 102 -9.67 3.82 -10.04
N PRO A 103 -10.02 5.01 -10.57
CA PRO A 103 -10.97 5.93 -9.91
C PRO A 103 -12.34 5.32 -9.56
N TYR A 104 -12.77 4.27 -10.27
CA TYR A 104 -14.10 3.68 -10.08
C TYR A 104 -14.30 3.01 -8.72
N VAL A 105 -13.23 2.53 -8.08
CA VAL A 105 -13.34 1.87 -6.77
C VAL A 105 -13.52 2.87 -5.63
N SER A 106 -13.17 4.15 -5.84
CA SER A 106 -13.05 5.18 -4.80
C SER A 106 -14.25 5.25 -3.86
N ARG A 107 -15.46 5.25 -4.43
CA ARG A 107 -16.71 5.30 -3.64
C ARG A 107 -16.83 4.10 -2.69
N MET A 108 -16.52 2.91 -3.17
CA MET A 108 -16.65 1.69 -2.38
C MET A 108 -15.52 1.57 -1.35
N ILE A 109 -14.30 1.99 -1.69
CA ILE A 109 -13.19 2.07 -0.73
C ILE A 109 -13.55 3.00 0.44
N HIS A 110 -14.11 4.19 0.17
CA HIS A 110 -14.54 5.09 1.24
C HIS A 110 -15.65 4.47 2.09
N GLN A 111 -16.65 3.84 1.47
CA GLN A 111 -17.70 3.13 2.20
C GLN A 111 -17.13 2.01 3.11
N ASN A 112 -16.15 1.24 2.61
CA ASN A 112 -15.51 0.17 3.37
C ASN A 112 -14.58 0.70 4.47
N LEU A 113 -13.94 1.86 4.30
CA LEU A 113 -13.19 2.50 5.37
C LEU A 113 -14.11 3.01 6.49
N GLU A 114 -15.24 3.62 6.12
CA GLU A 114 -16.26 4.10 7.07
C GLU A 114 -16.90 2.97 7.86
N ALA A 115 -17.18 1.83 7.21
CA ALA A 115 -17.72 0.64 7.86
C ALA A 115 -16.74 -0.03 8.84
N ASN A 116 -15.43 0.27 8.73
CA ASN A 116 -14.38 -0.38 9.51
C ASN A 116 -13.45 0.66 10.18
N PRO A 117 -13.95 1.48 11.11
CA PRO A 117 -13.14 2.51 11.75
C PRO A 117 -11.94 1.89 12.48
N LEU A 118 -10.81 2.60 12.46
CA LEU A 118 -9.64 2.20 13.25
C LEU A 118 -9.99 2.24 14.75
N PRO A 119 -9.45 1.31 15.56
CA PRO A 119 -9.61 1.37 17.01
C PRO A 119 -9.16 2.73 17.53
N SER A 120 -9.97 3.39 18.35
CA SER A 120 -9.57 4.65 18.96
C SER A 120 -8.34 4.41 19.83
N SER A 121 -7.27 5.17 19.60
CA SER A 121 -6.21 5.26 20.59
C SER A 121 -6.85 5.81 21.86
N SER A 122 -6.84 5.03 22.93
CA SER A 122 -7.42 5.41 24.21
C SER A 122 -6.56 6.49 24.88
N SER A 123 -6.63 7.72 24.35
CA SER A 123 -6.07 8.93 24.96
C SER A 123 -6.88 10.15 24.55
N SER A 124 -8.16 10.18 24.89
CA SER A 124 -8.84 11.42 25.25
C SER A 124 -10.05 11.11 26.13
N SER A 125 -9.95 11.60 27.36
CA SER A 125 -11.03 11.67 28.33
C SER A 125 -12.33 12.15 27.68
N LYS A 126 -13.39 11.33 27.76
CA LYS A 126 -14.75 11.76 27.42
C LYS A 126 -15.14 12.94 28.32
N SER A 127 -15.08 14.17 27.81
CA SER A 127 -15.82 15.28 28.41
C SER A 127 -17.26 15.18 27.93
N PHE A 128 -18.13 14.69 28.82
CA PHE A 128 -19.56 14.78 28.63
C PHE A 128 -19.97 16.26 28.75
N SER A 129 -20.08 16.97 27.63
CA SER A 129 -20.80 18.25 27.60
C SER A 129 -22.19 18.04 26.98
N ARG A 130 -23.18 18.11 27.86
CA ARG A 130 -24.61 18.04 27.55
C ARG A 130 -25.05 19.43 27.11
N ARG A 131 -25.45 19.65 25.85
CA ARG A 131 -26.15 20.90 25.48
C ARG A 131 -27.14 20.79 24.31
N LYS A 132 -28.40 20.66 24.71
CA LYS A 132 -29.62 21.38 24.31
C LYS A 132 -29.81 21.78 22.83
N LYS A 133 -30.84 21.19 22.21
CA LYS A 133 -31.55 21.62 20.99
C LYS A 133 -32.08 23.06 21.10
N THR A 134 -31.81 23.87 20.07
CA THR A 134 -32.71 24.93 19.56
C THR A 134 -32.48 25.07 18.06
N GLY A 135 -33.57 25.13 17.28
CA GLY A 135 -33.55 25.13 15.82
C GLY A 135 -33.27 26.49 15.17
N GLY A 136 -33.21 26.49 13.85
CA GLY A 136 -33.15 27.67 12.99
C GLY A 136 -32.50 27.34 11.66
N GLY A 137 -33.17 27.67 10.56
CA GLY A 137 -32.83 27.23 9.21
C GLY A 137 -31.61 27.92 8.56
N ALA A 138 -31.23 27.32 7.43
CA ALA A 138 -30.71 27.91 6.19
C ALA A 138 -29.32 27.47 5.72
N SER A 139 -29.29 27.29 4.39
CA SER A 139 -28.18 27.29 3.44
C SER A 139 -27.21 26.10 3.42
N SER A 140 -27.37 25.34 2.34
CA SER A 140 -26.42 24.46 1.67
C SER A 140 -24.99 25.02 1.69
N SER A 141 -24.14 24.40 2.49
CA SER A 141 -22.70 24.33 2.22
C SER A 141 -22.41 22.91 1.76
N SER A 142 -21.81 22.81 0.59
CA SER A 142 -21.30 21.59 -0.04
C SER A 142 -20.54 20.74 0.98
N PRO A 143 -20.55 19.39 0.88
CA PRO A 143 -19.74 18.57 1.76
C PRO A 143 -18.29 18.85 1.43
N SER A 144 -17.65 19.68 2.26
CA SER A 144 -16.20 19.75 2.32
C SER A 144 -15.74 18.33 2.60
N SER A 145 -14.99 17.77 1.66
CA SER A 145 -14.20 16.56 1.83
C SER A 145 -13.41 16.70 3.12
N SER A 146 -13.92 16.14 4.22
CA SER A 146 -13.21 16.05 5.48
C SER A 146 -12.14 14.98 5.32
N SER A 147 -11.13 15.28 4.51
CA SER A 147 -9.85 14.59 4.48
C SER A 147 -9.13 14.92 5.78
N THR A 148 -9.63 14.38 6.88
CA THR A 148 -8.75 14.11 8.02
C THR A 148 -7.57 13.34 7.43
N PRO A 149 -6.30 13.78 7.57
CA PRO A 149 -5.17 12.98 7.15
C PRO A 149 -5.10 11.80 8.14
N GLY A 150 -5.96 10.82 7.91
CA GLY A 150 -5.90 9.54 8.58
C GLY A 150 -4.61 8.85 8.16
N VAL A 151 -4.19 7.89 8.97
CA VAL A 151 -3.09 6.99 8.61
C VAL A 151 -3.35 6.31 7.25
N ILE A 152 -4.63 6.12 6.87
CA ILE A 152 -5.03 5.55 5.58
C ILE A 152 -5.57 6.64 4.65
N ALA A 153 -5.10 6.66 3.40
CA ALA A 153 -5.64 7.50 2.33
C ALA A 153 -5.87 6.67 1.05
N PHE A 154 -6.83 7.07 0.22
CA PHE A 154 -6.99 6.56 -1.13
C PHE A 154 -6.53 7.61 -2.15
N GLN A 155 -5.77 7.19 -3.16
CA GLN A 155 -5.36 8.00 -4.30
C GLN A 155 -5.58 7.19 -5.58
N PRO A 156 -6.31 7.73 -6.58
CA PRO A 156 -6.42 7.05 -7.87
C PRO A 156 -5.04 6.88 -8.51
N LEU A 157 -4.80 5.71 -9.11
CA LEU A 157 -3.62 5.42 -9.91
C LEU A 157 -3.99 4.38 -10.97
N ASP A 158 -3.91 4.79 -12.23
CA ASP A 158 -4.04 3.93 -13.40
C ASP A 158 -2.64 3.56 -13.91
N TRP A 159 -2.26 2.28 -13.81
CA TRP A 159 -0.93 1.83 -14.18
C TRP A 159 -0.59 2.05 -15.66
N GLU A 160 -1.60 2.13 -16.53
CA GLU A 160 -1.42 2.31 -17.97
C GLU A 160 -1.22 3.78 -18.36
N LEU A 161 -1.74 4.70 -17.56
CA LEU A 161 -1.86 6.12 -17.93
C LEU A 161 -1.07 7.07 -17.02
N ASP A 162 -0.88 6.70 -15.76
CA ASP A 162 -0.27 7.55 -14.76
C ASP A 162 1.20 7.19 -14.52
N THR A 163 2.00 8.20 -14.20
CA THR A 163 3.38 8.01 -13.71
C THR A 163 3.41 8.32 -12.21
N PRO A 164 3.73 7.35 -11.34
CA PRO A 164 3.79 7.58 -9.91
C PRO A 164 4.83 8.63 -9.51
N ASP A 165 4.46 9.51 -8.59
CA ASP A 165 5.34 10.55 -8.06
C ASP A 165 5.17 10.73 -6.52
N PRO A 166 6.05 11.49 -5.85
CA PRO A 166 6.00 11.69 -4.40
C PRO A 166 4.67 12.23 -3.84
N SER A 167 3.84 12.88 -4.65
CA SER A 167 2.53 13.40 -4.24
C SER A 167 1.56 12.31 -3.78
N LEU A 168 1.74 11.06 -4.24
CA LEU A 168 0.94 9.91 -3.78
C LEU A 168 1.08 9.66 -2.27
N THR A 169 2.19 10.08 -1.67
CA THR A 169 2.36 10.02 -0.21
C THR A 169 1.40 10.96 0.53
N GLY A 170 0.79 11.94 -0.14
CA GLY A 170 -0.03 12.98 0.47
C GLY A 170 0.62 13.68 1.67
N SER A 171 1.95 13.77 1.67
CA SER A 171 2.78 14.36 2.72
C SER A 171 3.84 15.27 2.10
N SER A 172 4.09 16.42 2.73
CA SER A 172 5.19 17.30 2.33
C SER A 172 6.56 16.83 2.82
N THR A 173 6.60 15.91 3.79
CA THR A 173 7.84 15.44 4.43
C THR A 173 8.23 14.02 4.08
N ILE A 174 7.27 13.21 3.63
CA ILE A 174 7.51 11.84 3.16
C ILE A 174 7.48 11.90 1.64
N ARG A 175 8.57 11.53 0.97
CA ARG A 175 8.68 11.61 -0.50
C ARG A 175 8.78 10.25 -1.20
N SER A 176 8.77 9.16 -0.42
CA SER A 176 8.89 7.79 -0.93
C SER A 176 8.27 6.78 0.04
N PHE A 177 8.29 5.49 -0.32
CA PHE A 177 7.67 4.40 0.43
C PHE A 177 8.72 3.42 0.96
N ASP A 178 8.44 2.80 2.11
CA ASP A 178 9.24 1.70 2.67
C ASP A 178 8.81 0.37 2.05
N ALA A 179 7.52 0.23 1.76
CA ALA A 179 6.97 -0.95 1.13
C ALA A 179 5.93 -0.59 0.06
N ILE A 180 5.93 -1.37 -1.01
CA ILE A 180 4.88 -1.42 -2.02
C ILE A 180 4.24 -2.80 -1.92
N VAL A 181 2.92 -2.85 -1.83
CA VAL A 181 2.14 -4.07 -1.68
C VAL A 181 1.30 -4.28 -2.94
N CYS A 182 1.36 -5.48 -3.50
CA CYS A 182 0.48 -5.93 -4.57
C CYS A 182 -0.20 -7.22 -4.13
N CYS A 183 -1.52 -7.22 -4.00
CA CYS A 183 -2.29 -8.40 -3.61
C CYS A 183 -3.24 -8.80 -4.75
N ASP A 184 -2.92 -9.90 -5.44
CA ASP A 184 -3.68 -10.49 -6.54
C ASP A 184 -3.79 -9.63 -7.81
N CYS A 185 -2.78 -8.80 -8.07
CA CYS A 185 -2.75 -7.88 -9.23
C CYS A 185 -2.35 -8.53 -10.56
N ILE A 186 -1.98 -9.83 -10.56
CA ILE A 186 -1.39 -10.53 -11.71
C ILE A 186 -2.43 -11.51 -12.27
N TYR A 187 -3.23 -11.03 -13.22
CA TYR A 187 -4.34 -11.81 -13.78
C TYR A 187 -4.59 -11.55 -15.29
N ASN A 188 -3.99 -10.51 -15.86
CA ASN A 188 -4.12 -10.12 -17.25
C ASN A 188 -2.75 -9.75 -17.81
N GLU A 189 -2.32 -10.44 -18.86
CA GLU A 189 -1.05 -10.23 -19.58
C GLU A 189 -0.88 -8.76 -20.02
N ALA A 190 -1.94 -8.13 -20.54
CA ALA A 190 -1.89 -6.72 -20.95
C ALA A 190 -1.52 -5.75 -19.82
N LEU A 191 -1.77 -6.12 -18.56
CA LEU A 191 -1.47 -5.30 -17.39
C LEU A 191 -0.10 -5.59 -16.76
N VAL A 192 0.62 -6.62 -17.23
CA VAL A 192 1.91 -7.01 -16.64
C VAL A 192 2.95 -5.89 -16.78
N ALA A 193 3.17 -5.41 -18.00
CA ALA A 193 4.13 -4.34 -18.27
C ALA A 193 3.82 -3.04 -17.49
N PRO A 194 2.60 -2.48 -17.52
CA PRO A 194 2.28 -1.26 -16.78
C PRO A 194 2.37 -1.46 -15.25
N LEU A 195 1.92 -2.61 -14.71
CA LEU A 195 2.07 -2.91 -13.28
C LEU A 195 3.53 -2.93 -12.83
N VAL A 196 4.41 -3.60 -13.59
CA VAL A 196 5.84 -3.67 -13.28
C VAL A 196 6.48 -2.29 -13.38
N SER A 197 6.13 -1.49 -14.40
CA SER A 197 6.64 -0.13 -14.55
C SER A 197 6.26 0.76 -13.37
N ALA A 198 4.96 0.78 -13.00
CA ALA A 198 4.47 1.56 -11.87
C ALA A 198 5.16 1.13 -10.55
N THR A 199 5.34 -0.18 -10.34
CA THR A 199 6.04 -0.71 -9.16
C THR A 199 7.51 -0.23 -9.14
N ALA A 200 8.18 -0.24 -10.28
CA ALA A 200 9.56 0.24 -10.40
C ALA A 200 9.67 1.75 -10.16
N ASP A 201 8.77 2.56 -10.71
CA ASP A 201 8.75 4.01 -10.50
C ASP A 201 8.54 4.38 -9.03
N LEU A 202 7.61 3.70 -8.36
CA LEU A 202 7.39 3.86 -6.93
C LEU A 202 8.63 3.48 -6.10
N ALA A 203 9.29 2.36 -6.45
CA ALA A 203 10.51 1.93 -5.75
C ALA A 203 11.67 2.92 -5.99
N ARG A 204 11.78 3.50 -7.20
CA ARG A 204 12.78 4.53 -7.55
C ARG A 204 12.63 5.80 -6.71
N LEU A 205 11.44 6.14 -6.22
CA LEU A 205 11.27 7.29 -5.32
C LEU A 205 12.17 7.18 -4.07
N ARG A 206 12.37 5.97 -3.54
CA ARG A 206 13.28 5.74 -2.39
C ARG A 206 14.74 5.95 -2.77
N HIS A 207 15.16 5.53 -3.96
CA HIS A 207 16.52 5.77 -4.45
C HIS A 207 16.79 7.26 -4.63
N ARG A 208 15.89 7.98 -5.32
CA ARG A 208 15.99 9.43 -5.50
C ARG A 208 16.04 10.18 -4.17
N GLU A 209 15.21 9.81 -3.19
CA GLU A 209 15.28 10.43 -1.86
C GLU A 209 16.63 10.19 -1.15
N ARG A 210 17.25 9.02 -1.36
CA ARG A 210 18.56 8.70 -0.79
C ARG A 210 19.68 9.49 -1.48
N GLU A 211 19.63 9.61 -2.80
CA GLU A 211 20.55 10.43 -3.61
C GLU A 211 20.47 11.91 -3.22
N ASP A 212 19.26 12.50 -3.22
CA ASP A 212 19.01 13.89 -2.80
C ASP A 212 19.59 14.16 -1.39
N ARG A 213 19.45 13.19 -0.46
CA ARG A 213 19.98 13.29 0.90
C ARG A 213 21.50 13.18 0.97
N ALA A 214 22.11 12.33 0.14
CA ALA A 214 23.56 12.21 0.06
C ALA A 214 24.18 13.49 -0.50
N GLU A 215 23.65 14.01 -1.60
CA GLU A 215 24.10 15.28 -2.21
C GLU A 215 23.97 16.47 -1.24
N ALA A 216 22.86 16.53 -0.48
CA ALA A 216 22.67 17.57 0.54
C ALA A 216 23.69 17.47 1.69
N ARG A 217 24.04 16.24 2.12
CA ARG A 217 25.07 16.01 3.15
C ARG A 217 26.46 16.39 2.66
N ASP A 218 26.82 16.00 1.44
CA ASP A 218 28.11 16.32 0.84
C ASP A 218 28.27 17.84 0.64
N SER A 219 27.20 18.51 0.20
CA SER A 219 27.15 19.97 0.07
C SER A 219 27.30 20.68 1.42
N ALA A 220 26.64 20.19 2.47
CA ALA A 220 26.75 20.74 3.82
C ALA A 220 28.17 20.55 4.40
N ASN A 221 28.78 19.38 4.18
CA ASN A 221 30.14 19.08 4.62
C ASN A 221 31.18 19.94 3.89
N ASN A 222 31.03 20.13 2.58
CA ASN A 222 31.88 21.02 1.79
C ASN A 222 31.78 22.49 2.25
N ASN A 223 30.57 22.96 2.57
CA ASN A 223 30.37 24.31 3.11
C ASN A 223 30.97 24.48 4.52
N ALA A 224 30.89 23.46 5.38
CA ALA A 224 31.51 23.47 6.71
C ALA A 224 33.05 23.54 6.60
N LEU A 225 33.66 22.75 5.71
CA LEU A 225 35.09 22.79 5.44
C LEU A 225 35.56 24.16 4.91
N LEU A 226 34.71 24.89 4.16
CA LEU A 226 35.00 26.26 3.72
C LEU A 226 34.81 27.31 4.83
N GLN A 227 33.98 27.04 5.85
CA GLN A 227 33.73 27.95 6.98
C GLN A 227 34.68 27.75 8.17
N ASP A 228 35.42 26.63 8.23
CA ASP A 228 36.34 26.29 9.32
C ASP A 228 37.64 27.13 9.40
N HIS A 229 37.74 28.25 8.66
CA HIS A 229 38.80 29.24 8.91
C HIS A 229 38.50 30.20 10.08
N HIS A 230 37.30 30.20 10.67
CA HIS A 230 37.05 30.88 11.94
C HIS A 230 35.96 30.20 12.79
N SER A 231 36.40 29.66 13.94
CA SER A 231 35.67 29.32 15.17
C SER A 231 34.93 27.97 15.27
N SER A 232 35.30 27.25 16.32
CA SER A 232 34.82 25.90 16.67
C SER A 232 33.44 25.88 17.31
N ALA A 233 32.81 24.73 17.14
CA ALA A 233 31.78 24.11 17.97
C ALA A 233 30.36 24.68 17.85
N PHE A 234 29.49 23.97 17.11
CA PHE A 234 28.10 23.85 17.51
C PHE A 234 27.52 22.46 17.21
N SER A 235 26.85 21.95 18.24
CA SER A 235 26.19 20.67 18.39
C SER A 235 25.18 20.35 17.27
N SER A 236 25.40 19.27 16.52
CA SER A 236 24.35 18.64 15.72
C SER A 236 23.47 17.79 16.64
N SER A 237 22.31 18.32 17.03
CA SER A 237 21.23 17.50 17.57
C SER A 237 20.92 16.37 16.58
N PRO A 238 20.79 15.10 17.03
CA PRO A 238 20.40 14.03 16.13
C PRO A 238 19.00 14.35 15.62
N SER A 239 18.86 14.65 14.34
CA SER A 239 17.56 14.74 13.72
C SER A 239 16.90 13.37 13.88
N SER A 240 15.71 13.34 14.50
CA SER A 240 14.93 12.12 14.75
C SER A 240 14.47 11.40 13.48
N HIS A 241 14.88 11.88 12.31
CA HIS A 241 14.82 11.17 11.05
C HIS A 241 16.07 10.32 10.91
N ALA A 242 16.10 9.19 11.62
CA ALA A 242 17.08 8.13 11.42
C ALA A 242 17.36 7.94 9.92
N ASP A 243 18.64 7.78 9.59
CA ASP A 243 19.12 7.65 8.23
C ASP A 243 18.41 6.48 7.51
N ARG A 244 17.40 6.79 6.69
CA ARG A 244 16.58 5.79 5.97
C ARG A 244 17.36 5.25 4.78
N SER A 245 18.39 4.48 5.08
CA SER A 245 19.29 3.86 4.11
C SER A 245 18.70 2.61 3.47
N GLU A 246 17.64 2.04 4.07
CA GLU A 246 17.00 0.83 3.57
C GLU A 246 16.28 1.08 2.22
N PRO A 247 16.31 0.10 1.29
CA PRO A 247 15.59 0.20 0.02
C PRO A 247 14.07 0.04 0.22
N CYS A 248 13.29 0.42 -0.80
CA CYS A 248 11.86 0.13 -0.84
C CYS A 248 11.66 -1.36 -1.14
N VAL A 249 10.82 -2.04 -0.34
CA VAL A 249 10.53 -3.47 -0.48
C VAL A 249 9.20 -3.67 -1.18
N CYS A 250 9.20 -4.33 -2.34
CA CYS A 250 7.97 -4.72 -3.04
C CYS A 250 7.53 -6.10 -2.56
N ILE A 251 6.29 -6.24 -2.07
CA ILE A 251 5.72 -7.48 -1.55
C ILE A 251 4.52 -7.85 -2.42
N VAL A 252 4.65 -8.93 -3.18
CA VAL A 252 3.67 -9.34 -4.19
C VAL A 252 3.08 -10.70 -3.82
N ALA A 253 1.82 -10.72 -3.42
CA ALA A 253 1.06 -11.94 -3.17
C ALA A 253 0.10 -12.20 -4.33
N GLN A 254 0.05 -13.41 -4.86
CA GLN A 254 -0.84 -13.76 -5.97
C GLN A 254 -1.35 -15.20 -5.89
N GLN A 255 -2.54 -15.44 -6.45
CA GLN A 255 -2.99 -16.78 -6.76
C GLN A 255 -2.47 -17.20 -8.13
N LEU A 256 -1.84 -18.37 -8.21
CA LEU A 256 -1.40 -18.96 -9.47
C LEU A 256 -2.63 -19.46 -10.25
N ARG A 257 -2.96 -18.77 -11.35
CA ARG A 257 -4.11 -19.11 -12.22
C ARG A 257 -3.69 -19.47 -13.64
N SER A 258 -2.82 -18.65 -14.23
CA SER A 258 -2.30 -18.83 -15.57
C SER A 258 -0.77 -18.88 -15.51
N PRO A 259 -0.13 -19.97 -15.97
CA PRO A 259 1.34 -20.04 -16.02
C PRO A 259 1.91 -18.98 -16.95
N ASP A 260 1.26 -18.69 -18.08
CA ASP A 260 1.75 -17.72 -19.07
C ASP A 260 1.81 -16.30 -18.49
N VAL A 261 0.72 -15.86 -17.84
CA VAL A 261 0.65 -14.53 -17.20
C VAL A 261 1.65 -14.44 -16.04
N PHE A 262 1.81 -15.52 -15.28
CA PHE A 262 2.80 -15.59 -14.20
C PHE A 262 4.23 -15.50 -14.74
N GLU A 263 4.56 -16.25 -15.80
CA GLU A 263 5.90 -16.26 -16.40
C GLU A 263 6.25 -14.92 -17.04
N GLU A 264 5.30 -14.28 -17.70
CA GLU A 264 5.45 -12.93 -18.24
C GLU A 264 5.75 -11.94 -17.12
N TRP A 265 4.96 -11.95 -16.05
CA TRP A 265 5.20 -11.11 -14.88
C TRP A 265 6.56 -11.41 -14.24
N ALA A 266 6.90 -12.67 -14.02
CA ALA A 266 8.16 -13.05 -13.39
C ALA A 266 9.36 -12.56 -14.21
N ARG A 267 9.30 -12.69 -15.55
CA ARG A 267 10.35 -12.20 -16.46
C ARG A 267 10.45 -10.68 -16.43
N ALA A 268 9.32 -9.97 -16.54
CA ALA A 268 9.29 -8.51 -16.54
C ALA A 268 9.76 -7.94 -15.20
N PHE A 269 9.28 -8.48 -14.08
CA PHE A 269 9.65 -8.05 -12.74
C PHE A 269 11.12 -8.36 -12.43
N HIS A 270 11.64 -9.52 -12.83
CA HIS A 270 13.05 -9.88 -12.57
C HIS A 270 14.07 -8.98 -13.30
N ARG A 271 13.68 -8.39 -14.44
CA ARG A 271 14.53 -7.44 -15.18
C ARG A 271 14.92 -6.25 -14.31
N ASP A 272 13.95 -5.68 -13.60
CA ASP A 272 14.16 -4.44 -12.84
C ASP A 272 14.44 -4.70 -11.35
N PHE A 273 14.09 -5.88 -10.83
CA PHE A 273 14.18 -6.21 -9.40
C PHE A 273 15.10 -7.42 -9.14
N ARG A 274 15.78 -7.41 -7.98
CA ARG A 274 16.23 -8.64 -7.33
C ARG A 274 15.01 -9.27 -6.67
N VAL A 275 14.72 -10.53 -7.02
CA VAL A 275 13.45 -11.19 -6.68
C VAL A 275 13.69 -12.46 -5.89
N TRP A 276 12.90 -12.66 -4.85
CA TRP A 276 12.86 -13.89 -4.06
C TRP A 276 11.43 -14.35 -3.87
N ARG A 277 11.21 -15.67 -3.91
CA ARG A 277 9.96 -16.27 -3.41
C ARG A 277 10.09 -16.49 -1.90
N VAL A 278 9.09 -16.11 -1.13
CA VAL A 278 9.03 -16.41 0.30
C VAL A 278 8.92 -17.93 0.47
N PRO A 279 9.81 -18.58 1.24
CA PRO A 279 9.73 -20.01 1.48
C PRO A 279 8.43 -20.41 2.20
N ASP A 280 7.87 -21.56 1.84
CA ASP A 280 6.63 -22.10 2.44
C ASP A 280 6.71 -22.25 3.96
N ALA A 281 7.90 -22.52 4.50
CA ALA A 281 8.14 -22.59 5.94
C ALA A 281 7.88 -21.26 6.67
N LEU A 282 7.93 -20.13 5.96
CA LEU A 282 7.61 -18.79 6.47
C LEU A 282 6.18 -18.35 6.14
N LEU A 283 5.41 -19.17 5.42
CA LEU A 283 4.02 -18.86 5.03
C LEU A 283 3.02 -19.71 5.83
N PRO A 284 1.86 -19.14 6.21
CA PRO A 284 0.76 -19.93 6.75
C PRO A 284 0.26 -20.90 5.68
N GLU A 285 -0.26 -22.06 6.11
CA GLU A 285 -0.67 -23.15 5.21
C GLU A 285 -1.59 -22.70 4.07
N GLY A 286 -2.57 -21.84 4.36
CA GLY A 286 -3.51 -21.29 3.38
C GLY A 286 -2.89 -20.33 2.35
N LEU A 287 -1.64 -19.89 2.52
CA LEU A 287 -0.95 -18.96 1.61
C LEU A 287 0.25 -19.62 0.89
N ARG A 288 0.43 -20.95 1.05
CA ARG A 288 1.50 -21.73 0.42
C ARG A 288 1.20 -22.07 -1.04
N ILE A 289 2.23 -22.56 -1.73
CA ILE A 289 2.13 -22.95 -3.14
C ILE A 289 1.18 -24.12 -3.35
N ASP A 290 1.11 -25.05 -2.39
CA ASP A 290 0.17 -26.18 -2.41
C ASP A 290 -1.30 -25.72 -2.30
N SER A 291 -1.54 -24.54 -1.71
CA SER A 291 -2.84 -23.87 -1.67
C SER A 291 -3.10 -23.01 -2.92
N GLY A 292 -2.18 -23.02 -3.89
CA GLY A 292 -2.26 -22.24 -5.13
C GLY A 292 -1.83 -20.79 -5.00
N PHE A 293 -1.15 -20.40 -3.91
CA PHE A 293 -0.72 -19.03 -3.67
C PHE A 293 0.79 -18.92 -3.53
N VAL A 294 1.34 -17.76 -3.89
CA VAL A 294 2.76 -17.46 -3.73
C VAL A 294 2.95 -16.02 -3.29
N VAL A 295 3.98 -15.78 -2.48
CA VAL A 295 4.44 -14.44 -2.09
C VAL A 295 5.85 -14.24 -2.62
N HIS A 296 6.08 -13.14 -3.33
CA HIS A 296 7.38 -12.72 -3.81
C HIS A 296 7.80 -11.40 -3.16
N VAL A 297 9.10 -11.22 -3.06
CA VAL A 297 9.74 -10.00 -2.57
C VAL A 297 10.64 -9.47 -3.68
N GLY A 298 10.53 -8.19 -3.97
CA GLY A 298 11.37 -7.48 -4.92
C GLY A 298 12.09 -6.30 -4.26
N ILE A 299 13.38 -6.15 -4.54
CA ILE A 299 14.13 -4.92 -4.28
C ILE A 299 14.64 -4.41 -5.62
N LEU A 300 14.38 -3.14 -5.92
CA LEU A 300 14.80 -2.55 -7.19
C LEU A 300 16.32 -2.68 -7.35
N ARG A 301 16.79 -3.07 -8.54
CA ARG A 301 18.21 -3.07 -8.86
C ARG A 301 18.69 -1.62 -8.95
N GLU A 302 19.84 -1.35 -8.37
CA GLU A 302 20.58 -0.14 -8.68
C GLU A 302 20.98 -0.20 -10.17
N ALA A 303 20.97 0.94 -10.86
CA ALA A 303 21.47 0.98 -12.23
C ALA A 303 22.91 0.47 -12.23
N GLU A 304 23.23 -0.51 -13.08
CA GLU A 304 24.61 -0.89 -13.32
C GLU A 304 25.30 0.35 -13.90
N THR A 305 26.14 1.01 -13.10
CA THR A 305 27.17 1.88 -13.65
C THR A 305 28.15 0.96 -14.35
N ASP A 306 27.97 0.77 -15.65
CA ASP A 306 29.02 0.27 -16.52
C ASP A 306 30.23 1.22 -16.36
N PHE A 307 31.22 0.79 -15.59
CA PHE A 307 32.53 1.44 -15.45
C PHE A 307 33.48 0.92 -16.53
#